data_AF-A0A7C7WRD7-F1
#
_entry.id   AF-A0A7C7WRD7-F1
#
_cell.length_a   1.000
_cell.length_b   1.000
_cell.length_c   1.000
_cell.angle_alpha   90.00
_cell.angle_beta   90.00
_cell.angle_gamma   90.00
#
_symmetry.space_group_name_H-M   'P 1'
#
loop_
_entity.id
_entity.type
_entity.pdbx_description
1 polymer ?
#
loop_
_entity_poly.entity_id
_entity_poly.type
_entity_poly.pdbx_seq_one_letter_code
_entity_poly.pdbx_strand_id
1 'polypeptide(L)' 'MQTPHLDRLANQGVRFSNAYCSYPLCGPSGMSFMTCRHPHQIDQWDNQCQLSSDTPTFAHSFLS' A
#
# COMPACT_ATOMS: atom_id res chain seq x y z
N MET A 1 7.37 -11.96 21.51
CA MET A 1 6.25 -10.99 21.43
C MET A 1 4.96 -11.80 21.28
N GLN A 2 3.89 -11.46 21.99
CA GLN A 2 2.59 -12.12 21.87
C GLN A 2 1.60 -11.13 21.23
N THR A 3 0.86 -11.54 20.20
CA THR A 3 -0.05 -10.68 19.44
C THR A 3 -1.44 -11.31 19.27
N PRO A 4 -2.15 -11.63 20.36
CA PRO A 4 -3.36 -12.47 20.33
C PRO A 4 -4.47 -11.93 19.43
N HIS A 5 -4.60 -10.60 19.30
CA HIS A 5 -5.60 -9.99 18.40
C HIS A 5 -5.25 -10.12 16.92
N LEU A 6 -3.95 -10.04 16.56
CA LEU A 6 -3.49 -10.25 15.18
C LEU A 6 -3.52 -11.73 14.81
N ASP A 7 -3.20 -12.63 15.75
CA ASP A 7 -3.28 -14.07 15.55
C ASP A 7 -4.73 -14.51 15.29
N ARG A 8 -5.69 -13.94 16.03
CA ARG A 8 -7.13 -14.16 15.77
C ARG A 8 -7.53 -13.70 14.37
N LEU A 9 -7.08 -12.52 13.93
CA LEU A 9 -7.35 -12.01 12.58
C LEU A 9 -6.77 -12.94 11.51
N ALA A 10 -5.54 -13.43 11.70
CA ALA A 10 -4.91 -14.37 10.78
C ALA A 10 -5.66 -15.71 10.66
N ASN A 11 -6.27 -16.20 11.75
CA ASN A 11 -7.07 -17.42 11.76
C ASN A 11 -8.48 -17.25 11.16
N GLN A 12 -8.98 -16.02 11.04
CA GLN A 12 -10.29 -15.70 10.49
C GLN A 12 -10.24 -15.24 9.03
N GLY A 13 -9.05 -15.15 8.43
CA GLY A 13 -8.84 -14.69 7.06
C GLY A 13 -7.78 -15.50 6.32
N VAL A 14 -7.24 -14.91 5.26
CA VAL A 14 -6.15 -15.49 4.48
C VAL A 14 -4.85 -14.76 4.82
N ARG A 15 -3.82 -15.53 5.20
CA ARG A 15 -2.48 -14.98 5.48
C ARG A 15 -1.56 -15.21 4.29
N PHE A 16 -1.10 -14.12 3.68
CA PHE A 16 -0.03 -14.16 2.69
C PHE A 16 1.32 -14.28 3.41
N SER A 17 1.99 -15.42 3.30
CA SER A 17 3.32 -15.63 3.89
C SER A 17 4.42 -14.85 3.18
N ASN A 18 4.21 -14.55 1.89
CA ASN A 18 5.16 -13.85 1.01
C ASN A 18 4.51 -12.59 0.44
N ALA A 19 4.30 -11.58 1.29
CA ALA A 19 3.83 -10.27 0.87
C ALA A 19 5.01 -9.29 0.79
N TYR A 20 5.25 -8.72 -0.41
CA TYR A 20 6.36 -7.82 -0.65
C TYR A 20 5.91 -6.37 -0.76
N CYS A 21 6.76 -5.47 -0.28
CA CYS A 21 6.60 -4.04 -0.49
C CYS A 21 6.99 -3.67 -1.93
N SER A 22 6.26 -2.72 -2.54
CA SER A 22 6.59 -2.23 -3.89
C SER A 22 7.88 -1.41 -3.93
N TYR A 23 8.28 -0.79 -2.81
CA TYR A 23 9.50 0.01 -2.69
C TYR A 23 9.96 0.12 -1.23
N PRO A 24 11.26 0.08 -0.89
CA PRO A 24 11.74 0.05 0.49
C PRO A 24 11.75 1.43 1.20
N LEU A 25 10.82 2.33 0.86
CA LEU A 25 10.64 3.65 1.51
C LEU A 25 9.16 3.92 1.78
N CYS A 26 8.88 4.67 2.86
CA CYS A 26 7.51 4.88 3.34
C CYS A 26 6.61 5.61 2.32
N GLY A 27 7.09 6.67 1.68
CA GLY A 27 6.34 7.44 0.68
C GLY A 27 6.01 6.59 -0.55
N PRO A 28 7.02 6.15 -1.32
CA PRO A 28 6.79 5.34 -2.52
C PRO A 28 5.99 4.06 -2.27
N SER A 29 6.22 3.37 -1.16
CA SER A 29 5.43 2.19 -0.75
C SER A 29 3.96 2.52 -0.54
N GLY A 30 3.68 3.52 0.31
CA GLY A 30 2.32 3.91 0.66
C GLY A 30 1.56 4.45 -0.55
N MET A 31 2.21 5.27 -1.38
CA MET A 31 1.59 5.82 -2.59
C MET A 31 1.31 4.73 -3.64
N SER A 32 2.22 3.75 -3.79
CA SER A 32 1.99 2.59 -4.68
C SER A 32 0.80 1.75 -4.21
N PHE A 33 0.69 1.54 -2.90
CA PHE A 33 -0.44 0.84 -2.29
C PHE A 33 -1.75 1.60 -2.53
N MET A 34 -1.78 2.92 -2.29
CA MET A 34 -3.00 3.73 -2.45
C MET A 34 -3.46 3.84 -3.91
N THR A 35 -2.54 3.91 -4.86
CA THR A 35 -2.85 4.07 -6.29
C THR A 35 -2.99 2.75 -7.03
N CYS A 36 -2.68 1.63 -6.38
CA CYS A 36 -2.58 0.31 -7.00
C CYS A 36 -1.65 0.29 -8.24
N ARG A 37 -0.57 1.08 -8.20
CA ARG A 37 0.40 1.24 -9.28
C ARG A 37 1.82 1.12 -8.75
N HIS A 38 2.76 0.76 -9.61
CA HIS A 38 4.17 0.75 -9.23
C HIS A 38 4.73 2.17 -9.10
N PRO A 39 5.78 2.39 -8.28
CA PRO A 39 6.33 3.73 -8.03
C PRO A 39 6.74 4.48 -9.32
N HIS A 40 7.24 3.76 -10.32
CA HIS A 40 7.63 4.33 -11.63
C HIS A 40 6.45 4.79 -12.49
N GLN A 41 5.22 4.36 -12.19
CA GLN A 41 4.01 4.77 -12.92
C GLN A 41 3.34 6.01 -12.30
N ILE A 42 3.80 6.43 -11.12
CA ILE A 42 3.27 7.54 -10.33
C ILE A 42 4.37 8.54 -9.92
N ASP A 43 5.56 8.42 -10.53
CA ASP A 43 6.73 9.26 -10.29
C ASP A 43 7.15 9.40 -8.81
N GLN A 44 7.02 8.30 -8.06
CA GLN A 44 7.38 8.21 -6.64
C GLN A 44 8.74 7.53 -6.46
N TRP A 45 9.81 8.32 -6.35
CA TRP A 45 11.18 7.80 -6.27
C TRP A 45 11.77 7.89 -4.86
N ASP A 46 11.33 8.88 -4.09
CA ASP A 46 11.76 9.11 -2.72
C ASP A 46 10.59 9.68 -1.88
N ASN A 47 10.87 10.02 -0.62
CA ASN A 47 9.85 10.54 0.30
C ASN A 47 9.54 12.05 0.11
N GLN A 48 10.22 12.73 -0.80
CA GLN A 48 10.03 14.14 -1.13
C GLN A 48 9.13 14.30 -2.37
N CYS A 49 8.96 13.25 -3.18
CA CYS A 49 8.01 13.22 -4.28
C CYS A 49 6.56 13.35 -3.78
N GLN A 50 5.85 14.39 -4.21
CA GLN A 50 4.42 14.53 -3.92
C GLN A 50 3.57 13.79 -4.97
N LEU A 51 2.52 13.12 -4.52
CA LEU A 51 1.56 12.50 -5.42
C LEU A 51 0.67 13.58 -6.04
N SER A 52 0.53 13.58 -7.37
CA SER A 52 -0.40 14.49 -8.05
C SER A 52 -1.84 14.21 -7.62
N SER A 53 -2.61 15.27 -7.33
CA SER A 53 -4.03 15.20 -6.94
C SER A 53 -4.91 14.54 -8.00
N ASP A 54 -4.48 14.54 -9.26
CA ASP A 54 -5.21 13.92 -10.38
C ASP A 54 -5.01 12.39 -10.43
N THR A 55 -4.11 11.85 -9.61
CA THR A 55 -3.82 10.41 -9.60
C THR A 55 -4.93 9.67 -8.86
N PRO A 56 -5.71 8.79 -9.54
CA PRO A 56 -6.75 8.04 -8.88
C PRO A 56 -6.14 7.05 -7.88
N THR A 57 -6.76 6.97 -6.71
CA THR A 57 -6.48 5.98 -5.66
C THR A 57 -7.61 4.97 -5.58
N PHE A 58 -7.41 3.84 -4.88
CA PHE A 58 -8.46 2.86 -4.62
C PHE A 58 -9.67 3.47 -3.88
N ALA A 59 -9.51 4.60 -3.18
CA ALA A 59 -10.63 5.31 -2.56
C ALA A 59 -11.63 5.83 -3.60
N HIS A 60 -11.15 6.25 -4.78
CA HIS A 60 -11.99 6.77 -5.85
C HIS A 60 -12.89 5.68 -6.44
N SER A 61 -12.47 4.41 -6.44
CA SER A 61 -13.28 3.29 -6.96
C SER A 61 -14.46 2.91 -6.06
N PHE A 62 -14.54 3.41 -4.82
CA PHE A 62 -15.73 3.21 -3.98
C PHE A 62 -16.83 4.23 -4.23
N LEU A 63 -16.54 5.29 -5.00
CA LEU A 63 -17.47 6.38 -5.31
C LEU A 63 -18.08 6.27 -6.73
N SER A 64 -17.60 5.33 -7.54
CA SER A 64 -18.11 5.00 -8.88
C SER A 64 -19.12 3.86 -8.83
#